data_AF-A0A0J6YMT7-F1
#
_entry.id   AF-A0A0J6YMT7-F1
#
_cell.length_a   1.000
_cell.length_b   1.000
_cell.length_c   1.000
_cell.angle_alpha   90.00
_cell.angle_beta   90.00
_cell.angle_gamma   90.00
#
_symmetry.space_group_name_H-M   'P 1'
#
loop_
_entity.id
_entity.type
_entity.pdbx_description
1 polymer ?
#
loop_
_entity_poly.entity_id
_entity_poly.type
_entity_poly.pdbx_seq_one_letter_code
_entity_poly.pdbx_strand_id
1 'polypeptide(L)'
;MGPTASHASATEAAIARFGAAAAAHGQVSTDESLLTERGRDFWGVGGVADLLVRPHGRDAIAPIMRLASEHGVAIVPRGGASNCSGGMMPTAGRVLLDLSGLDRILDIDRENRCVRVEPGVINSDLQEALAPYGLCFSPDPVSAHLASVAGNIIENAGGPHALKYGVTYNHVLSVDVVLPDGSAATFSADDQGPDLLGVLIGSEGTLGIITEATVALRPVADVTHSLMGAFATAREAADTIAAIIATGVVPAAVEWLDRAGIAGLQQFYDTGYPLDADSIVLIDVDGTAAEVAHDQAVVERVLRERATEVRIAEDEKDRDALWYGRLNAPNSVVQSGKGFFIGDVTVPRDRIPEMQEAIQATAARHRDGLLFIAVCGHAGDGDLHPTTFYDRDNPLAASALEAANNEIIEAAMELGGTITGEHGVGTEKIRFMTKRFSPLEIAAQRSIKEVFDPAGLLNPGVMLPDRSAGEPDTSGFGAAVRAALSGDLTVDPDAPLTIGGNTDISANLGNLSLTVGADATIESVNRYLDEHRVSCAAVPATGGQRTIGELVATATGSERDRIRHALLGADVTVIGGQTPARFGAETMKDVAGYDVKRLYISARGAFGALISLAFKISVKG
;
A
#
# COMPACT_ATOMS: atom_id res chain seq x y z
N MET A 1 -3.92 29.78 -10.93
CA MET A 1 -3.43 31.18 -11.03
C MET A 1 -1.94 31.15 -10.73
N GLY A 2 -1.08 31.61 -11.64
CA GLY A 2 0.36 31.65 -11.36
C GLY A 2 0.68 32.62 -10.22
N PRO A 3 1.74 32.38 -9.43
CA PRO A 3 2.16 33.29 -8.38
C PRO A 3 2.53 34.65 -8.98
N THR A 4 2.10 35.74 -8.33
CA THR A 4 2.50 37.10 -8.72
C THR A 4 4.01 37.27 -8.52
N ALA A 5 4.65 38.15 -9.30
CA ALA A 5 6.12 38.35 -9.25
C ALA A 5 6.66 38.72 -7.85
N SER A 6 5.82 39.30 -6.96
CA SER A 6 6.21 39.60 -5.57
C SER A 6 6.16 38.40 -4.64
N HIS A 7 5.33 37.39 -4.92
CA HIS A 7 5.30 36.14 -4.15
C HIS A 7 6.49 35.24 -4.51
N ALA A 8 6.86 35.18 -5.79
CA ALA A 8 8.04 34.46 -6.24
C ALA A 8 9.32 34.97 -5.54
N SER A 9 9.52 36.29 -5.48
CA SER A 9 10.72 36.87 -4.83
C SER A 9 10.76 36.67 -3.31
N ALA A 10 9.61 36.57 -2.64
CA ALA A 10 9.53 36.29 -1.21
C ALA A 10 9.88 34.83 -0.89
N THR A 11 9.39 33.88 -1.71
CA THR A 11 9.69 32.46 -1.58
C THR A 11 11.17 32.17 -1.84
N GLU A 12 11.75 32.74 -2.91
CA GLU A 12 13.18 32.62 -3.20
C GLU A 12 14.04 33.10 -2.03
N ALA A 13 13.69 34.26 -1.44
CA ALA A 13 14.40 34.79 -0.29
C ALA A 13 14.26 33.90 0.97
N ALA A 14 13.11 33.24 1.15
CA ALA A 14 12.90 32.30 2.25
C ALA A 14 13.77 31.04 2.09
N ILE A 15 13.81 30.47 0.89
CA ILE A 15 14.64 29.29 0.58
C ILE A 15 16.12 29.60 0.73
N ALA A 16 16.58 30.78 0.30
CA ALA A 16 17.97 31.19 0.47
C ALA A 16 18.36 31.30 1.97
N ARG A 17 17.48 31.88 2.82
CA ARG A 17 17.70 31.95 4.27
C ARG A 17 17.70 30.57 4.91
N PHE A 18 16.73 29.74 4.55
CA PHE A 18 16.65 28.35 4.99
C PHE A 18 17.92 27.59 4.61
N GLY A 19 18.36 27.65 3.35
CA GLY A 19 19.55 26.93 2.87
C GLY A 19 20.82 27.36 3.60
N ALA A 20 20.98 28.66 3.90
CA ALA A 20 22.10 29.15 4.69
C ALA A 20 22.11 28.59 6.12
N ALA A 21 20.94 28.47 6.76
CA ALA A 21 20.82 27.89 8.10
C ALA A 21 20.96 26.36 8.09
N ALA A 22 20.34 25.68 7.11
CA ALA A 22 20.35 24.22 6.96
C ALA A 22 21.75 23.67 6.67
N ALA A 23 22.67 24.48 6.12
CA ALA A 23 24.07 24.10 5.90
C ALA A 23 24.82 23.69 7.18
N ALA A 24 24.34 24.09 8.37
CA ALA A 24 24.88 23.61 9.64
C ALA A 24 24.52 22.14 9.95
N HIS A 25 23.47 21.62 9.29
CA HIS A 25 22.85 20.32 9.57
C HIS A 25 22.92 19.34 8.40
N GLY A 26 23.28 19.80 7.21
CA GLY A 26 23.40 18.95 6.04
C GLY A 26 24.15 19.60 4.89
N GLN A 27 24.48 18.80 3.89
CA GLN A 27 24.99 19.27 2.61
C GLN A 27 23.84 19.93 1.84
N VAL A 28 24.07 21.15 1.38
CA VAL A 28 23.08 21.93 0.64
C VAL A 28 23.55 22.07 -0.81
N SER A 29 22.67 21.83 -1.78
CA SER A 29 22.97 21.96 -3.20
C SER A 29 21.88 22.72 -3.95
N THR A 30 22.31 23.62 -4.82
CA THR A 30 21.49 24.31 -5.83
C THR A 30 21.91 23.90 -7.25
N ASP A 31 22.66 22.81 -7.40
CA ASP A 31 23.11 22.33 -8.70
C ASP A 31 21.92 21.83 -9.53
N GLU A 32 21.66 22.49 -10.65
CA GLU A 32 20.47 22.22 -11.49
C GLU A 32 20.46 20.79 -12.05
N SER A 33 21.63 20.23 -12.37
CA SER A 33 21.73 18.88 -12.90
C SER A 33 21.36 17.83 -11.84
N LEU A 34 21.87 18.00 -10.61
CA LEU A 34 21.54 17.16 -9.48
C LEU A 34 20.06 17.28 -9.09
N LEU A 35 19.52 18.50 -9.05
CA LEU A 35 18.12 18.75 -8.72
C LEU A 35 17.18 18.11 -9.74
N THR A 36 17.53 18.18 -11.03
CA THR A 36 16.76 17.56 -12.11
C THR A 36 16.82 16.03 -12.05
N GLU A 37 17.99 15.46 -11.78
CA GLU A 37 18.18 14.01 -11.63
C GLU A 37 17.39 13.48 -10.44
N ARG A 38 17.52 14.14 -9.28
CA ARG A 38 16.93 13.68 -8.01
C ARG A 38 15.44 14.00 -7.89
N GLY A 39 14.93 14.90 -8.72
CA GLY A 39 13.57 15.40 -8.65
C GLY A 39 12.51 14.56 -9.34
N ARG A 40 12.86 13.35 -9.82
CA ARG A 40 11.98 12.45 -10.57
C ARG A 40 11.80 11.11 -9.89
N ASP A 41 10.59 10.57 -9.98
CA ASP A 41 10.24 9.21 -9.59
C ASP A 41 10.75 8.18 -10.61
N PHE A 42 10.39 6.90 -10.43
CA PHE A 42 10.88 5.81 -11.27
C PHE A 42 10.51 5.97 -12.75
N TRP A 43 9.35 6.58 -13.05
CA TRP A 43 8.86 6.78 -14.41
C TRP A 43 9.22 8.14 -15.00
N GLY A 44 9.94 8.97 -14.25
CA GLY A 44 10.36 10.29 -14.68
C GLY A 44 9.37 11.41 -14.35
N VAL A 45 8.29 11.11 -13.63
CA VAL A 45 7.33 12.11 -13.14
C VAL A 45 7.98 12.86 -11.97
N GLY A 46 7.82 14.18 -11.93
CA GLY A 46 8.37 15.00 -10.85
C GLY A 46 8.61 16.45 -11.27
N GLY A 47 9.63 17.08 -10.69
CA GLY A 47 9.95 18.49 -10.90
C GLY A 47 11.40 18.84 -10.58
N VAL A 48 11.70 20.14 -10.58
CA VAL A 48 12.98 20.68 -10.11
C VAL A 48 12.71 21.56 -8.89
N ALA A 49 13.24 21.15 -7.73
CA ALA A 49 13.22 21.95 -6.50
C ALA A 49 14.25 23.08 -6.57
N ASP A 50 14.13 24.09 -5.71
CA ASP A 50 15.10 25.19 -5.66
C ASP A 50 16.34 24.83 -4.84
N LEU A 51 16.23 23.80 -4.00
CA LEU A 51 17.28 23.40 -3.07
C LEU A 51 17.18 21.90 -2.76
N LEU A 52 18.32 21.24 -2.64
CA LEU A 52 18.46 19.91 -2.08
C LEU A 52 19.22 20.02 -0.75
N VAL A 53 18.72 19.33 0.27
CA VAL A 53 19.41 19.16 1.56
C VAL A 53 19.61 17.67 1.81
N ARG A 54 20.87 17.26 2.00
CA ARG A 54 21.24 15.93 2.49
C ARG A 54 21.73 16.04 3.94
N PRO A 55 20.98 15.53 4.93
CA PRO A 55 21.34 15.62 6.34
C PRO A 55 22.70 14.97 6.64
N HIS A 56 23.45 15.49 7.63
CA HIS A 56 24.70 14.87 8.10
C HIS A 56 24.47 13.62 8.97
N GLY A 57 23.23 13.38 9.38
CA GLY A 57 22.83 12.30 10.27
C GLY A 57 21.37 12.44 10.70
N ARG A 58 20.82 11.43 11.38
CA ARG A 58 19.43 11.43 11.88
C ARG A 58 19.13 12.61 12.80
N ASP A 59 20.09 13.01 13.65
CA ASP A 59 19.90 14.09 14.62
C ASP A 59 19.79 15.48 13.96
N ALA A 60 20.14 15.59 12.68
CA ALA A 60 20.03 16.82 11.90
C ALA A 60 18.61 17.05 11.34
N ILE A 61 17.75 16.04 11.31
CA ILE A 61 16.40 16.15 10.75
C ILE A 61 15.52 17.12 11.55
N ALA A 62 15.51 17.00 12.89
CA ALA A 62 14.72 17.88 13.75
C ALA A 62 15.08 19.37 13.62
N PRO A 63 16.37 19.77 13.65
CA PRO A 63 16.77 21.14 13.31
C PRO A 63 16.34 21.59 11.90
N ILE A 64 16.47 20.73 10.89
CA ILE A 64 16.07 21.06 9.50
C ILE A 64 14.57 21.33 9.42
N MET A 65 13.74 20.49 10.05
CA MET A 65 12.28 20.67 10.05
C MET A 65 11.85 21.94 10.81
N ARG A 66 12.49 22.26 11.95
CA ARG A 66 12.27 23.55 12.64
C ARG A 66 12.56 24.74 11.74
N LEU A 67 13.72 24.74 11.07
CA LEU A 67 14.09 25.81 10.14
C LEU A 67 13.10 25.92 8.98
N ALA A 68 12.60 24.80 8.47
CA ALA A 68 11.60 24.79 7.41
C ALA A 68 10.29 25.45 7.90
N SER A 69 9.83 25.11 9.09
CA SER A 69 8.66 25.72 9.74
C SER A 69 8.85 27.22 9.98
N GLU A 70 9.98 27.62 10.57
CA GLU A 70 10.32 29.03 10.86
C GLU A 70 10.39 29.90 9.60
N HIS A 71 10.84 29.33 8.48
CA HIS A 71 10.96 30.03 7.21
C HIS A 71 9.75 29.85 6.28
N GLY A 72 8.77 29.01 6.64
CA GLY A 72 7.62 28.71 5.79
C GLY A 72 8.01 28.01 4.49
N VAL A 73 9.01 27.13 4.55
CA VAL A 73 9.57 26.43 3.38
C VAL A 73 9.03 25.00 3.33
N ALA A 74 8.51 24.61 2.17
CA ALA A 74 8.00 23.27 1.97
C ALA A 74 9.14 22.24 1.80
N ILE A 75 8.99 21.10 2.46
CA ILE A 75 9.92 19.97 2.42
C ILE A 75 9.29 18.81 1.66
N VAL A 76 10.01 18.24 0.70
CA VAL A 76 9.65 17.02 -0.01
C VAL A 76 10.64 15.93 0.38
N PRO A 77 10.23 14.89 1.13
CA PRO A 77 11.13 13.80 1.50
C PRO A 77 11.45 12.93 0.28
N ARG A 78 12.68 12.42 0.25
CA ARG A 78 13.15 11.51 -0.79
C ARG A 78 14.03 10.41 -0.20
N GLY A 79 13.66 9.16 -0.47
CA GLY A 79 14.51 7.98 -0.28
C GLY A 79 15.05 7.47 -1.62
N GLY A 80 14.67 6.24 -1.96
CA GLY A 80 15.03 5.57 -3.22
C GLY A 80 14.40 6.14 -4.50
N ALA A 81 13.34 6.95 -4.38
CA ALA A 81 12.58 7.51 -5.50
C ALA A 81 11.99 6.46 -6.47
N SER A 82 11.69 5.25 -5.96
CA SER A 82 11.12 4.14 -6.73
C SER A 82 9.58 4.15 -6.82
N ASN A 83 8.91 5.22 -6.34
CA ASN A 83 7.44 5.33 -6.42
C ASN A 83 6.97 5.50 -7.87
N CYS A 84 5.69 5.20 -8.11
CA CYS A 84 5.07 5.17 -9.45
C CYS A 84 3.87 6.11 -9.58
N SER A 85 3.55 6.89 -8.55
CA SER A 85 2.34 7.72 -8.45
C SER A 85 2.64 9.22 -8.50
N GLY A 86 3.92 9.61 -8.66
CA GLY A 86 4.36 10.97 -8.38
C GLY A 86 4.20 11.32 -6.90
N GLY A 87 4.52 10.37 -6.01
CA GLY A 87 4.46 10.51 -4.55
C GLY A 87 5.47 11.50 -3.97
N MET A 88 6.37 12.03 -4.80
CA MET A 88 7.20 13.19 -4.47
C MET A 88 7.12 14.24 -5.56
N MET A 89 6.86 15.50 -5.17
CA MET A 89 6.74 16.62 -6.12
C MET A 89 7.68 17.77 -5.77
N PRO A 90 8.99 17.66 -6.05
CA PRO A 90 9.94 18.73 -5.81
C PRO A 90 9.85 19.78 -6.93
N THR A 91 8.87 20.68 -6.85
CA THR A 91 8.73 21.83 -7.76
C THR A 91 9.38 23.10 -7.20
N ALA A 92 9.46 24.16 -8.02
CA ALA A 92 9.90 25.48 -7.57
C ALA A 92 9.17 25.91 -6.29
N GLY A 93 9.90 26.59 -5.39
CA GLY A 93 9.44 26.99 -4.07
C GLY A 93 9.56 25.91 -2.99
N ARG A 94 10.20 24.77 -3.27
CA ARG A 94 10.32 23.63 -2.36
C ARG A 94 11.76 23.18 -2.17
N VAL A 95 12.01 22.48 -1.08
CA VAL A 95 13.28 21.84 -0.75
C VAL A 95 13.11 20.33 -0.83
N LEU A 96 14.00 19.68 -1.56
CA LEU A 96 14.12 18.23 -1.60
C LEU A 96 15.01 17.76 -0.44
N LEU A 97 14.46 17.00 0.51
CA LEU A 97 15.19 16.42 1.63
C LEU A 97 15.62 14.99 1.26
N ASP A 98 16.89 14.83 0.88
CA ASP A 98 17.44 13.56 0.43
C ASP A 98 17.96 12.73 1.61
N LEU A 99 17.19 11.69 1.97
CA LEU A 99 17.46 10.78 3.09
C LEU A 99 18.33 9.59 2.68
N SER A 100 18.70 9.47 1.40
CA SER A 100 19.45 8.31 0.89
C SER A 100 20.84 8.11 1.52
N GLY A 101 21.39 9.12 2.18
CA GLY A 101 22.66 9.00 2.92
C GLY A 101 22.52 8.53 4.38
N LEU A 102 21.30 8.25 4.85
CA LEU A 102 21.04 7.67 6.18
C LEU A 102 20.70 6.18 5.99
N ASP A 103 21.70 5.37 5.70
CA ASP A 103 21.57 4.01 5.18
C ASP A 103 22.21 2.94 6.09
N ARG A 104 22.34 3.22 7.38
CA ARG A 104 22.93 2.25 8.33
C ARG A 104 21.89 1.28 8.86
N ILE A 105 22.24 -0.01 8.86
CA ILE A 105 21.62 -1.02 9.72
C ILE A 105 22.20 -0.82 11.11
N LEU A 106 21.35 -0.47 12.08
CA LEU A 106 21.77 -0.03 13.41
C LEU A 106 21.96 -1.21 14.36
N ASP A 107 21.03 -2.18 14.33
CA ASP A 107 21.04 -3.35 15.20
C ASP A 107 20.22 -4.49 14.60
N ILE A 108 20.75 -5.72 14.65
CA ILE A 108 20.05 -6.94 14.20
C ILE A 108 19.87 -7.83 15.43
N ASP A 109 18.64 -7.90 15.93
CA ASP A 109 18.26 -8.78 17.03
C ASP A 109 17.68 -10.09 16.49
N ARG A 110 18.55 -11.10 16.46
CA ARG A 110 18.22 -12.43 15.93
C ARG A 110 17.30 -13.23 16.86
N GLU A 111 17.39 -12.98 18.16
CA GLU A 111 16.61 -13.71 19.16
C GLU A 111 15.16 -13.24 19.13
N ASN A 112 14.95 -11.93 19.06
CA ASN A 112 13.62 -11.33 18.95
C ASN A 112 13.13 -11.21 17.49
N ARG A 113 13.97 -11.53 16.50
CA ARG A 113 13.70 -11.43 15.06
C ARG A 113 13.20 -10.04 14.68
N CYS A 114 14.00 -9.03 15.00
CA CYS A 114 13.77 -7.67 14.54
C CYS A 114 15.08 -7.00 14.13
N VAL A 115 14.97 -5.93 13.35
CA VAL A 115 16.12 -5.12 12.93
C VAL A 115 15.75 -3.64 13.03
N ARG A 116 16.72 -2.84 13.48
CA ARG A 116 16.64 -1.39 13.53
C ARG A 116 17.46 -0.81 12.39
N VAL A 117 16.87 0.09 11.62
CA VAL A 117 17.48 0.65 10.41
C VAL A 117 17.24 2.16 10.30
N GLU A 118 18.20 2.86 9.70
CA GLU A 118 18.03 4.23 9.20
C GLU A 118 17.13 4.25 7.93
N PRO A 119 16.48 5.39 7.61
CA PRO A 119 15.41 5.42 6.61
C PRO A 119 15.86 5.10 5.18
N GLY A 120 17.12 5.38 4.84
CA GLY A 120 17.72 5.22 3.52
C GLY A 120 18.23 3.83 3.21
N VAL A 121 18.19 2.87 4.16
CA VAL A 121 18.59 1.48 3.91
C VAL A 121 17.77 0.91 2.75
N ILE A 122 18.42 0.46 1.69
CA ILE A 122 17.75 -0.18 0.55
C ILE A 122 17.26 -1.57 0.97
N ASN A 123 16.06 -1.94 0.53
CA ASN A 123 15.43 -3.21 0.92
C ASN A 123 16.35 -4.41 0.58
N SER A 124 16.88 -4.49 -0.65
CA SER A 124 17.79 -5.57 -1.02
C SER A 124 19.05 -5.65 -0.19
N ASP A 125 19.60 -4.51 0.24
CA ASP A 125 20.81 -4.46 1.07
C ASP A 125 20.50 -5.01 2.48
N LEU A 126 19.29 -4.71 2.99
CA LEU A 126 18.80 -5.31 4.22
C LEU A 126 18.64 -6.83 4.07
N GLN A 127 18.06 -7.31 2.96
CA GLN A 127 17.93 -8.75 2.72
C GLN A 127 19.30 -9.45 2.69
N GLU A 128 20.29 -8.87 2.00
CA GLU A 128 21.65 -9.40 1.95
C GLU A 128 22.29 -9.47 3.34
N ALA A 129 22.11 -8.43 4.16
CA ALA A 129 22.62 -8.39 5.53
C ALA A 129 21.97 -9.43 6.46
N LEU A 130 20.72 -9.82 6.18
CA LEU A 130 19.96 -10.79 6.97
C LEU A 130 20.18 -12.24 6.53
N ALA A 131 20.56 -12.47 5.28
CA ALA A 131 20.74 -13.81 4.70
C ALA A 131 21.66 -14.75 5.51
N PRO A 132 22.81 -14.32 6.09
CA PRO A 132 23.65 -15.18 6.93
C PRO A 132 22.97 -15.72 8.19
N TYR A 133 21.85 -15.12 8.59
CA TYR A 133 21.07 -15.51 9.76
C TYR A 133 19.86 -16.37 9.41
N GLY A 134 19.60 -16.64 8.13
CA GLY A 134 18.40 -17.34 7.67
C GLY A 134 17.12 -16.53 7.94
N LEU A 135 17.24 -15.21 7.99
CA LEU A 135 16.14 -14.28 8.23
C LEU A 135 15.93 -13.39 7.00
N CYS A 136 14.72 -12.86 6.83
CA CYS A 136 14.39 -11.85 5.85
C CYS A 136 13.35 -10.86 6.37
N PHE A 137 13.34 -9.67 5.77
CA PHE A 137 12.27 -8.70 5.92
C PHE A 137 11.22 -8.97 4.84
N SER A 138 9.99 -9.29 5.21
CA SER A 138 9.00 -9.84 4.26
C SER A 138 8.66 -8.97 3.05
N PRO A 139 8.45 -7.64 3.17
CA PRO A 139 8.07 -6.83 2.02
C PRO A 139 9.10 -6.95 0.90
N ASP A 140 8.63 -7.39 -0.26
CA ASP A 140 9.45 -7.75 -1.41
C ASP A 140 8.96 -7.05 -2.69
N PRO A 141 8.85 -5.72 -2.69
CA PRO A 141 8.41 -4.99 -3.87
C PRO A 141 9.36 -5.28 -5.04
N VAL A 142 8.84 -5.28 -6.27
CA VAL A 142 9.67 -5.49 -7.49
C VAL A 142 10.82 -4.46 -7.56
N SER A 143 10.63 -3.30 -6.92
CA SER A 143 11.61 -2.23 -6.78
C SER A 143 12.58 -2.41 -5.60
N ALA A 144 12.67 -3.56 -4.93
CA ALA A 144 13.48 -3.76 -3.71
C ALA A 144 14.97 -3.35 -3.85
N HIS A 145 15.52 -3.38 -5.06
CA HIS A 145 16.88 -2.95 -5.40
C HIS A 145 17.08 -1.41 -5.42
N LEU A 146 15.99 -0.65 -5.31
CA LEU A 146 15.96 0.82 -5.28
C LEU A 146 15.17 1.34 -4.07
N ALA A 147 14.17 0.59 -3.62
CA ALA A 147 13.24 1.02 -2.58
C ALA A 147 13.92 1.00 -1.20
N SER A 148 13.98 2.16 -0.57
CA SER A 148 14.43 2.30 0.82
C SER A 148 13.38 1.75 1.79
N VAL A 149 13.78 1.24 2.96
CA VAL A 149 12.87 0.72 3.99
C VAL A 149 11.84 1.77 4.41
N ALA A 150 12.25 3.03 4.66
CA ALA A 150 11.27 4.08 4.98
C ALA A 150 10.32 4.38 3.81
N GLY A 151 10.80 4.21 2.57
CA GLY A 151 9.96 4.29 1.35
C GLY A 151 8.86 3.23 1.36
N ASN A 152 9.21 1.98 1.66
CA ASN A 152 8.24 0.90 1.80
C ASN A 152 7.21 1.21 2.89
N ILE A 153 7.63 1.84 3.99
CA ILE A 153 6.73 2.22 5.09
C ILE A 153 5.75 3.31 4.66
N ILE A 154 6.22 4.39 4.03
CA ILE A 154 5.34 5.51 3.64
C ILE A 154 4.46 5.20 2.42
N GLU A 155 4.80 4.20 1.62
CA GLU A 155 3.94 3.70 0.53
C GLU A 155 3.08 2.49 0.96
N ASN A 156 3.31 1.95 2.16
CA ASN A 156 2.78 0.65 2.59
C ASN A 156 3.01 -0.46 1.54
N ALA A 157 4.24 -0.53 1.02
CA ALA A 157 4.57 -1.36 -0.13
C ALA A 157 4.19 -2.83 0.10
N GLY A 158 3.65 -3.44 -0.95
CA GLY A 158 3.40 -4.87 -1.06
C GLY A 158 4.47 -5.59 -1.88
N GLY A 159 4.07 -6.70 -2.46
CA GLY A 159 4.85 -7.53 -3.36
C GLY A 159 4.15 -8.87 -3.63
N PRO A 160 4.76 -9.76 -4.43
CA PRO A 160 4.20 -11.08 -4.74
C PRO A 160 3.84 -11.92 -3.51
N HIS A 161 4.63 -11.78 -2.43
CA HIS A 161 4.49 -12.59 -1.24
C HIS A 161 3.51 -12.02 -0.19
N ALA A 162 2.84 -10.91 -0.51
CA ALA A 162 1.89 -10.25 0.40
C ALA A 162 0.66 -11.11 0.72
N LEU A 163 0.27 -12.03 -0.17
CA LEU A 163 -0.82 -12.98 0.04
C LEU A 163 -0.67 -13.74 1.37
N LYS A 164 0.51 -14.35 1.57
CA LYS A 164 0.81 -15.18 2.74
C LYS A 164 1.36 -14.37 3.90
N TYR A 165 2.26 -13.41 3.63
CA TYR A 165 3.02 -12.73 4.68
C TYR A 165 2.49 -11.34 5.05
N GLY A 166 1.64 -10.74 4.22
CA GLY A 166 1.14 -9.38 4.41
C GLY A 166 2.00 -8.31 3.74
N VAL A 167 1.55 -7.06 3.82
CA VAL A 167 2.25 -5.89 3.26
C VAL A 167 3.16 -5.25 4.32
N THR A 168 3.87 -4.18 3.96
CA THR A 168 4.80 -3.50 4.89
C THR A 168 4.20 -3.20 6.26
N TYR A 169 2.93 -2.78 6.31
CA TYR A 169 2.18 -2.57 7.55
C TYR A 169 2.29 -3.72 8.56
N ASN A 170 2.31 -4.97 8.08
CA ASN A 170 2.35 -6.17 8.91
C ASN A 170 3.72 -6.40 9.55
N HIS A 171 4.76 -5.69 9.12
CA HIS A 171 6.14 -5.91 9.51
C HIS A 171 6.80 -4.71 10.19
N VAL A 172 6.07 -3.61 10.40
CA VAL A 172 6.57 -2.45 11.14
C VAL A 172 6.21 -2.60 12.62
N LEU A 173 7.22 -2.67 13.49
CA LEU A 173 7.05 -2.72 14.94
C LEU A 173 7.01 -1.31 15.53
N SER A 174 7.93 -0.44 15.11
CA SER A 174 7.94 0.96 15.52
C SER A 174 8.70 1.85 14.55
N VAL A 175 8.44 3.15 14.59
CA VAL A 175 9.20 4.18 13.86
C VAL A 175 9.46 5.39 14.75
N ASP A 176 10.67 5.94 14.64
CA ASP A 176 11.01 7.26 15.18
C ASP A 176 10.86 8.29 14.07
N VAL A 177 10.11 9.35 14.36
CA VAL A 177 9.65 10.33 13.37
C VAL A 177 9.93 11.73 13.87
N VAL A 178 10.34 12.61 12.95
CA VAL A 178 10.37 14.05 13.17
C VAL A 178 9.15 14.68 12.49
N LEU A 179 8.34 15.39 13.26
CA LEU A 179 7.16 16.10 12.78
C LEU A 179 7.55 17.45 12.12
N PRO A 180 6.63 18.08 11.37
CA PRO A 180 6.89 19.37 10.69
C PRO A 180 7.38 20.51 11.58
N ASP A 181 6.98 20.54 12.86
CA ASP A 181 7.47 21.51 13.85
C ASP A 181 8.86 21.15 14.42
N GLY A 182 9.43 20.04 13.96
CA GLY A 182 10.70 19.47 14.39
C GLY A 182 10.70 18.85 15.78
N SER A 183 9.52 18.60 16.37
CA SER A 183 9.38 17.68 17.49
C SER A 183 9.62 16.23 17.04
N ALA A 184 10.10 15.40 17.97
CA ALA A 184 10.31 13.98 17.73
C ALA A 184 9.19 13.17 18.39
N ALA A 185 8.73 12.13 17.71
CA ALA A 185 7.73 11.19 18.20
C ALA A 185 8.14 9.76 17.83
N THR A 186 7.77 8.81 18.68
CA THR A 186 7.89 7.38 18.38
C THR A 186 6.48 6.81 18.29
N PHE A 187 6.21 6.07 17.22
CA PHE A 187 4.94 5.34 17.05
C PHE A 187 5.24 3.85 17.02
N SER A 188 4.50 3.08 17.82
CA SER A 188 4.69 1.64 17.98
C SER A 188 3.40 0.87 17.73
N ALA A 189 3.55 -0.34 17.21
CA ALA A 189 2.46 -1.31 17.13
C ALA A 189 1.97 -1.68 18.54
N ASP A 190 2.79 -1.55 19.58
CA ASP A 190 2.43 -1.83 20.97
C ASP A 190 1.78 -0.64 21.71
N ASP A 191 1.65 0.52 21.05
CA ASP A 191 1.08 1.72 21.67
C ASP A 191 -0.36 1.46 22.13
N GLN A 192 -0.68 2.01 23.29
CA GLN A 192 -2.03 1.97 23.83
C GLN A 192 -2.89 3.06 23.20
N GLY A 193 -4.16 2.73 22.94
CA GLY A 193 -5.09 3.64 22.29
C GLY A 193 -5.05 3.54 20.76
N PRO A 194 -5.53 4.60 20.07
CA PRO A 194 -5.67 4.61 18.62
C PRO A 194 -4.37 4.30 17.89
N ASP A 195 -4.47 3.57 16.79
CA ASP A 195 -3.32 3.10 16.03
C ASP A 195 -2.76 4.18 15.08
N LEU A 196 -2.01 5.11 15.66
CA LEU A 196 -1.34 6.21 14.93
C LEU A 196 -0.22 5.72 14.01
N LEU A 197 0.47 4.63 14.37
CA LEU A 197 1.44 3.98 13.50
C LEU A 197 0.77 3.55 12.19
N GLY A 198 -0.43 2.97 12.28
CA GLY A 198 -1.19 2.58 11.10
C GLY A 198 -1.56 3.72 10.17
N VAL A 199 -1.81 4.92 10.70
CA VAL A 199 -2.10 6.13 9.90
C VAL A 199 -0.85 6.68 9.22
N LEU A 200 0.32 6.53 9.84
CA LEU A 200 1.60 6.99 9.30
C LEU A 200 2.10 6.09 8.16
N ILE A 201 1.87 4.78 8.26
CA ILE A 201 2.16 3.82 7.19
C ILE A 201 1.23 4.12 6.01
N GLY A 202 1.78 4.25 4.80
CA GLY A 202 1.01 4.68 3.62
C GLY A 202 0.75 6.19 3.52
N SER A 203 1.37 7.02 4.37
CA SER A 203 1.16 8.48 4.37
C SER A 203 1.88 9.26 3.26
N GLU A 204 2.65 8.59 2.41
CA GLU A 204 3.48 9.19 1.34
C GLU A 204 4.41 10.31 1.87
N GLY A 205 4.86 10.20 3.12
CA GLY A 205 5.76 11.16 3.75
C GLY A 205 5.10 12.51 4.06
N THR A 206 3.77 12.59 4.09
CA THR A 206 3.03 13.84 4.39
C THR A 206 2.82 14.10 5.87
N LEU A 207 3.01 13.10 6.76
CA LEU A 207 2.74 13.24 8.19
C LEU A 207 4.00 13.39 9.06
N GLY A 208 5.17 13.02 8.55
CA GLY A 208 6.44 13.19 9.24
C GLY A 208 7.61 12.59 8.47
N ILE A 209 8.83 12.83 8.96
CA ILE A 209 10.06 12.24 8.42
C ILE A 209 10.48 11.07 9.31
N ILE A 210 10.45 9.85 8.79
CA ILE A 210 11.00 8.68 9.47
C ILE A 210 12.51 8.84 9.57
N THR A 211 13.05 8.68 10.79
CA THR A 211 14.48 8.80 11.11
C THR A 211 15.09 7.48 11.55
N GLU A 212 14.27 6.55 12.03
CA GLU A 212 14.63 5.18 12.36
C GLU A 212 13.37 4.29 12.26
N ALA A 213 13.53 3.04 11.84
CA ALA A 213 12.46 2.04 11.85
C ALA A 213 12.94 0.75 12.53
N THR A 214 12.08 0.17 13.37
CA THR A 214 12.22 -1.20 13.87
C THR A 214 11.23 -2.09 13.11
N VAL A 215 11.75 -3.06 12.35
CA VAL A 215 10.92 -3.96 11.55
C VAL A 215 11.09 -5.41 12.00
N ALA A 216 9.99 -6.17 11.90
CA ALA A 216 9.95 -7.58 12.21
C ALA A 216 10.59 -8.40 11.08
N LEU A 217 11.34 -9.42 11.48
CA LEU A 217 11.99 -10.38 10.59
C LEU A 217 11.27 -11.72 10.66
N ARG A 218 11.27 -12.44 9.55
CA ARG A 218 10.81 -13.83 9.50
C ARG A 218 11.96 -14.76 9.11
N PRO A 219 11.89 -16.05 9.47
CA PRO A 219 12.72 -17.05 8.83
C PRO A 219 12.47 -17.10 7.33
N VAL A 220 13.53 -17.31 6.55
CA VAL A 220 13.41 -17.76 5.16
C VAL A 220 12.84 -19.17 5.19
N ALA A 221 11.91 -19.48 4.28
CA ALA A 221 11.31 -20.80 4.19
C ALA A 221 12.39 -21.85 3.81
N ASP A 222 12.29 -23.06 4.38
CA ASP A 222 13.25 -24.14 4.11
C ASP A 222 13.19 -24.59 2.64
N VAL A 223 11.99 -24.58 2.07
CA VAL A 223 11.72 -25.00 0.69
C VAL A 223 10.73 -24.02 0.06
N THR A 224 10.99 -23.66 -1.20
CA THR A 224 10.04 -22.97 -2.09
C THR A 224 9.95 -23.76 -3.38
N HIS A 225 8.72 -24.01 -3.85
CA HIS A 225 8.46 -24.72 -5.09
C HIS A 225 7.49 -23.93 -5.96
N SER A 226 7.79 -23.86 -7.26
CA SER A 226 7.01 -23.08 -8.22
C SER A 226 6.26 -23.94 -9.22
N LEU A 227 5.07 -23.47 -9.58
CA LEU A 227 4.21 -24.05 -10.60
C LEU A 227 3.71 -22.94 -11.54
N MET A 228 3.40 -23.30 -12.77
CA MET A 228 2.73 -22.44 -13.75
C MET A 228 1.52 -23.17 -14.32
N GLY A 229 0.38 -22.49 -14.39
CA GLY A 229 -0.75 -22.89 -15.22
C GLY A 229 -0.96 -21.92 -16.39
N ALA A 230 -1.18 -22.43 -17.59
CA ALA A 230 -1.64 -21.65 -18.73
C ALA A 230 -3.12 -21.93 -19.00
N PHE A 231 -3.89 -20.91 -19.36
CA PHE A 231 -5.34 -21.01 -19.48
C PHE A 231 -5.83 -20.46 -20.83
N ALA A 232 -6.90 -21.06 -21.35
CA ALA A 232 -7.53 -20.62 -22.59
C ALA A 232 -8.40 -19.37 -22.40
N THR A 233 -8.80 -19.07 -21.16
CA THR A 233 -9.55 -17.86 -20.79
C THR A 233 -9.11 -17.31 -19.44
N ALA A 234 -9.20 -15.99 -19.26
CA ALA A 234 -8.99 -15.35 -17.95
C ALA A 234 -9.92 -15.90 -16.85
N ARG A 235 -11.16 -16.26 -17.18
CA ARG A 235 -12.10 -16.81 -16.19
C ARG A 235 -11.63 -18.15 -15.62
N GLU A 236 -11.13 -19.05 -16.46
CA GLU A 236 -10.59 -20.34 -16.00
C GLU A 236 -9.38 -20.20 -15.08
N ALA A 237 -8.52 -19.21 -15.33
CA ALA A 237 -7.39 -18.89 -14.47
C ALA A 237 -7.85 -18.39 -13.09
N ALA A 238 -8.79 -17.45 -13.02
CA ALA A 238 -9.31 -16.95 -11.76
C ALA A 238 -10.09 -18.00 -10.97
N ASP A 239 -10.94 -18.80 -11.65
CA ASP A 239 -11.65 -19.92 -11.03
C ASP A 239 -10.68 -20.94 -10.44
N THR A 240 -9.51 -21.13 -11.09
CA THR A 240 -8.44 -22.00 -10.59
C THR A 240 -7.78 -21.43 -9.34
N ILE A 241 -7.50 -20.13 -9.30
CA ILE A 241 -6.95 -19.45 -8.11
C ILE A 241 -7.93 -19.59 -6.93
N ALA A 242 -9.21 -19.29 -7.15
CA ALA A 242 -10.25 -19.45 -6.14
C ALA A 242 -10.37 -20.91 -5.65
N ALA A 243 -10.30 -21.88 -6.56
CA ALA A 243 -10.32 -23.30 -6.23
C ALA A 243 -9.11 -23.73 -5.41
N ILE A 244 -7.90 -23.21 -5.68
CA ILE A 244 -6.70 -23.46 -4.87
C ILE A 244 -6.91 -22.94 -3.45
N ILE A 245 -7.33 -21.68 -3.31
CA ILE A 245 -7.54 -21.04 -2.00
C ILE A 245 -8.62 -21.80 -1.19
N ALA A 246 -9.68 -22.27 -1.85
CA ALA A 246 -10.76 -23.03 -1.23
C ALA A 246 -10.31 -24.38 -0.65
N THR A 247 -9.12 -24.89 -1.01
CA THR A 247 -8.56 -26.12 -0.41
C THR A 247 -7.98 -25.90 0.98
N GLY A 248 -7.77 -24.65 1.40
CA GLY A 248 -7.03 -24.31 2.61
C GLY A 248 -5.55 -24.03 2.38
N VAL A 249 -5.02 -24.34 1.19
CA VAL A 249 -3.67 -23.92 0.79
C VAL A 249 -3.66 -22.40 0.61
N VAL A 250 -2.71 -21.74 1.27
CA VAL A 250 -2.40 -20.32 1.05
C VAL A 250 -1.04 -20.27 0.35
N PRO A 251 -1.01 -20.13 -0.99
CA PRO A 251 0.24 -19.99 -1.70
C PRO A 251 1.05 -18.82 -1.18
N ALA A 252 2.37 -18.93 -1.27
CA ALA A 252 3.30 -17.87 -0.94
C ALA A 252 3.13 -16.69 -1.89
N ALA A 253 2.96 -16.97 -3.19
CA ALA A 253 2.66 -15.99 -4.24
C ALA A 253 1.70 -16.58 -5.28
N VAL A 254 0.88 -15.71 -5.90
CA VAL A 254 0.03 -16.03 -7.04
C VAL A 254 0.04 -14.84 -8.00
N GLU A 255 0.80 -14.95 -9.08
CA GLU A 255 0.99 -13.87 -10.06
C GLU A 255 0.25 -14.15 -11.36
N TRP A 256 -0.24 -13.10 -11.97
CA TRP A 256 -0.97 -13.11 -13.23
C TRP A 256 -0.18 -12.46 -14.36
N LEU A 257 -0.24 -13.04 -15.56
CA LEU A 257 0.08 -12.34 -16.80
C LEU A 257 -0.98 -12.67 -17.86
N ASP A 258 -1.49 -11.64 -18.54
CA ASP A 258 -2.41 -11.81 -19.66
C ASP A 258 -1.70 -12.02 -21.01
N ARG A 259 -2.48 -12.35 -22.04
CA ARG A 259 -2.00 -12.58 -23.42
C ARG A 259 -1.12 -11.45 -23.94
N ALA A 260 -1.50 -10.19 -23.70
CA ALA A 260 -0.74 -9.04 -24.17
C ALA A 260 0.61 -8.92 -23.43
N GLY A 261 0.62 -9.16 -22.11
CA GLY A 261 1.85 -9.23 -21.31
C GLY A 261 2.77 -10.37 -21.73
N ILE A 262 2.23 -11.57 -21.95
CA ILE A 262 2.98 -12.75 -22.44
C ILE A 262 3.65 -12.43 -23.78
N ALA A 263 2.86 -11.94 -24.76
CA ALA A 263 3.38 -11.61 -26.08
C ALA A 263 4.39 -10.46 -26.05
N GLY A 264 4.19 -9.46 -25.19
CA GLY A 264 5.11 -8.34 -25.01
C GLY A 264 6.46 -8.78 -24.46
N LEU A 265 6.46 -9.62 -23.42
CA LEU A 265 7.68 -10.17 -22.82
C LEU A 265 8.50 -11.00 -23.80
N GLN A 266 7.83 -11.88 -24.57
CA GLN A 266 8.49 -12.79 -25.50
C GLN A 266 9.24 -12.08 -26.65
N GLN A 267 8.97 -10.79 -26.88
CA GLN A 267 9.72 -9.98 -27.86
C GLN A 267 11.14 -9.62 -27.39
N PHE A 268 11.37 -9.56 -26.08
CA PHE A 268 12.65 -9.14 -25.49
C PHE A 268 13.40 -10.29 -24.82
N TYR A 269 12.64 -11.26 -24.30
CA TYR A 269 13.15 -12.34 -23.49
C TYR A 269 12.59 -13.67 -24.01
N ASP A 270 13.44 -14.71 -24.07
CA ASP A 270 12.94 -16.05 -24.32
C ASP A 270 12.40 -16.65 -23.02
N THR A 271 11.16 -16.30 -22.67
CA THR A 271 10.53 -16.77 -21.42
C THR A 271 9.96 -18.19 -21.57
N GLY A 272 9.80 -18.66 -22.80
CA GLY A 272 9.17 -19.94 -23.11
C GLY A 272 7.67 -19.99 -22.78
N TYR A 273 7.03 -18.86 -22.46
CA TYR A 273 5.61 -18.84 -22.14
C TYR A 273 4.74 -19.15 -23.38
N PRO A 274 3.62 -19.87 -23.21
CA PRO A 274 2.75 -20.22 -24.34
C PRO A 274 2.05 -18.98 -24.92
N LEU A 275 2.35 -18.66 -26.18
CA LEU A 275 1.79 -17.49 -26.88
C LEU A 275 0.31 -17.63 -27.27
N ASP A 276 -0.23 -18.84 -27.23
CA ASP A 276 -1.64 -19.14 -27.48
C ASP A 276 -2.52 -19.08 -26.22
N ALA A 277 -1.91 -18.98 -25.04
CA ALA A 277 -2.61 -18.79 -23.78
C ALA A 277 -3.25 -17.40 -23.67
N ASP A 278 -4.41 -17.35 -23.03
CA ASP A 278 -5.09 -16.09 -22.70
C ASP A 278 -4.53 -15.48 -21.42
N SER A 279 -4.12 -16.32 -20.48
CA SER A 279 -3.43 -15.94 -19.25
C SER A 279 -2.53 -17.08 -18.77
N ILE A 280 -1.50 -16.70 -18.02
CA ILE A 280 -0.73 -17.61 -17.19
C ILE A 280 -0.83 -17.19 -15.73
N VAL A 281 -0.80 -18.17 -14.83
CA VAL A 281 -0.69 -17.97 -13.39
C VAL A 281 0.59 -18.64 -12.90
N LEU A 282 1.45 -17.88 -12.24
CA LEU A 282 2.64 -18.39 -11.54
C LEU A 282 2.31 -18.52 -10.05
N ILE A 283 2.69 -19.65 -9.45
CA ILE A 283 2.34 -19.96 -8.07
C ILE A 283 3.57 -20.46 -7.34
N ASP A 284 3.87 -19.84 -6.21
CA ASP A 284 4.84 -20.35 -5.25
C ASP A 284 4.13 -20.94 -4.04
N VAL A 285 4.60 -22.10 -3.60
CA VAL A 285 4.30 -22.67 -2.28
C VAL A 285 5.61 -22.78 -1.50
N ASP A 286 5.60 -22.34 -0.25
CA ASP A 286 6.79 -22.33 0.59
C ASP A 286 6.49 -22.79 2.02
N GLY A 287 7.52 -23.28 2.71
CA GLY A 287 7.41 -23.76 4.09
C GLY A 287 8.41 -24.87 4.38
N THR A 288 8.04 -25.77 5.29
CA THR A 288 8.79 -27.01 5.50
C THR A 288 8.65 -27.94 4.30
N ALA A 289 9.60 -28.86 4.12
CA ALA A 289 9.53 -29.84 3.03
C ALA A 289 8.22 -30.67 3.02
N ALA A 290 7.63 -30.95 4.20
CA ALA A 290 6.38 -31.69 4.29
C ALA A 290 5.17 -30.86 3.88
N GLU A 291 5.12 -29.58 4.28
CA GLU A 291 4.06 -28.64 3.87
C GLU A 291 4.13 -28.40 2.37
N VAL A 292 5.32 -28.10 1.83
CA VAL A 292 5.49 -27.86 0.38
C VAL A 292 5.09 -29.08 -0.43
N ALA A 293 5.49 -30.29 -0.03
CA ALA A 293 5.11 -31.51 -0.74
C ALA A 293 3.59 -31.74 -0.74
N HIS A 294 2.90 -31.38 0.35
CA HIS A 294 1.45 -31.43 0.42
C HIS A 294 0.79 -30.37 -0.48
N ASP A 295 1.17 -29.11 -0.29
CA ASP A 295 0.57 -27.96 -0.98
C ASP A 295 0.80 -28.03 -2.48
N GLN A 296 2.01 -28.41 -2.92
CA GLN A 296 2.33 -28.63 -4.32
C GLN A 296 1.39 -29.67 -4.97
N ALA A 297 1.18 -30.82 -4.32
CA ALA A 297 0.32 -31.86 -4.86
C ALA A 297 -1.14 -31.41 -4.96
N VAL A 298 -1.61 -30.60 -4.01
CA VAL A 298 -2.95 -30.01 -4.04
C VAL A 298 -3.07 -28.99 -5.17
N VAL A 299 -2.12 -28.05 -5.27
CA VAL A 299 -2.09 -27.00 -6.30
C VAL A 299 -2.00 -27.61 -7.70
N GLU A 300 -1.10 -28.57 -7.92
CA GLU A 300 -0.94 -29.26 -9.20
C GLU A 300 -2.25 -29.92 -9.62
N ARG A 301 -2.91 -30.65 -8.71
CA ARG A 301 -4.19 -31.31 -9.00
C ARG A 301 -5.24 -30.29 -9.45
N VAL A 302 -5.36 -29.15 -8.76
CA VAL A 302 -6.34 -28.12 -9.11
C VAL A 302 -5.99 -27.43 -10.44
N LEU A 303 -4.72 -27.14 -10.70
CA LEU A 303 -4.26 -26.59 -11.99
C LEU A 303 -4.67 -27.50 -13.15
N ARG A 304 -4.46 -28.81 -13.03
CA ARG A 304 -4.77 -29.80 -14.07
C ARG A 304 -6.27 -29.94 -14.38
N GLU A 305 -7.16 -29.37 -13.57
CA GLU A 305 -8.60 -29.39 -13.86
C GLU A 305 -8.99 -28.46 -15.03
N ARG A 306 -8.25 -27.36 -15.22
CA ARG A 306 -8.62 -26.28 -16.17
C ARG A 306 -7.48 -25.78 -17.06
N ALA A 307 -6.22 -25.90 -16.62
CA ALA A 307 -5.09 -25.40 -17.38
C ALA A 307 -4.84 -26.23 -18.65
N THR A 308 -4.54 -25.55 -19.76
CA THR A 308 -4.12 -26.17 -21.03
C THR A 308 -2.69 -26.69 -20.96
N GLU A 309 -1.87 -26.08 -20.10
CA GLU A 309 -0.51 -26.49 -19.81
C GLU A 309 -0.21 -26.29 -18.31
N VAL A 310 0.47 -27.25 -17.70
CA VAL A 310 0.99 -27.14 -16.33
C VAL A 310 2.48 -27.40 -16.34
N ARG A 311 3.28 -26.46 -15.83
CA ARG A 311 4.73 -26.62 -15.62
C ARG A 311 5.05 -26.61 -14.14
N ILE A 312 6.01 -27.43 -13.75
CA ILE A 312 6.43 -27.64 -12.37
C ILE A 312 7.94 -27.56 -12.37
N ALA A 313 8.52 -26.67 -11.55
CA ALA A 313 9.96 -26.51 -11.49
C ALA A 313 10.61 -27.67 -10.72
N GLU A 314 11.57 -28.40 -11.29
CA GLU A 314 12.21 -29.52 -10.56
C GLU A 314 13.37 -29.05 -9.67
N ASP A 315 13.94 -27.89 -9.96
CA ASP A 315 15.02 -27.26 -9.22
C ASP A 315 14.97 -25.73 -9.27
N GLU A 316 15.96 -25.09 -8.64
CA GLU A 316 16.13 -23.65 -8.58
C GLU A 316 16.19 -23.00 -9.98
N LYS A 317 16.86 -23.65 -10.93
CA LYS A 317 17.05 -23.12 -12.28
C LYS A 317 15.73 -23.13 -13.05
N ASP A 318 14.94 -24.19 -12.91
CA ASP A 318 13.60 -24.24 -13.48
C ASP A 318 12.68 -23.20 -12.84
N ARG A 319 12.79 -22.98 -11.53
CA ARG A 319 12.05 -21.92 -10.83
C ARG A 319 12.42 -20.55 -11.39
N ASP A 320 13.71 -20.24 -11.48
CA ASP A 320 14.20 -18.99 -12.07
C ASP A 320 13.67 -18.80 -13.49
N ALA A 321 13.64 -19.86 -14.30
CA ALA A 321 13.11 -19.81 -15.67
C ALA A 321 11.60 -19.52 -15.70
N LEU A 322 10.80 -20.11 -14.80
CA LEU A 322 9.37 -19.83 -14.70
C LEU A 322 9.11 -18.37 -14.32
N TRP A 323 9.89 -17.81 -13.40
CA TRP A 323 9.71 -16.45 -12.89
C TRP A 323 10.40 -15.36 -13.71
N TYR A 324 11.32 -15.74 -14.60
CA TYR A 324 12.16 -14.81 -15.36
C TYR A 324 11.36 -13.73 -16.08
N GLY A 325 10.30 -14.12 -16.78
CA GLY A 325 9.44 -13.18 -17.51
C GLY A 325 8.74 -12.19 -16.57
N ARG A 326 8.09 -12.69 -15.51
CA ARG A 326 7.36 -11.85 -14.54
C ARG A 326 8.26 -10.82 -13.85
N LEU A 327 9.47 -11.21 -13.44
CA LEU A 327 10.43 -10.33 -12.77
C LEU A 327 11.07 -9.32 -13.73
N ASN A 328 11.17 -9.63 -15.02
CA ASN A 328 11.72 -8.72 -16.04
C ASN A 328 10.66 -7.89 -16.77
N ALA A 329 9.38 -7.99 -16.41
CA ALA A 329 8.31 -7.22 -17.04
C ALA A 329 8.56 -5.69 -17.03
N PRO A 330 8.95 -5.05 -15.90
CA PRO A 330 9.29 -3.62 -15.91
C PRO A 330 10.42 -3.27 -16.88
N ASN A 331 11.44 -4.13 -16.98
CA ASN A 331 12.55 -3.94 -17.92
C ASN A 331 12.07 -4.00 -19.38
N SER A 332 11.15 -4.92 -19.72
CA SER A 332 10.58 -4.99 -21.07
C SER A 332 9.78 -3.75 -21.45
N VAL A 333 9.04 -3.17 -20.50
CA VAL A 333 8.26 -1.94 -20.69
C VAL A 333 9.19 -0.80 -21.11
N VAL A 334 10.31 -0.61 -20.41
CA VAL A 334 11.32 0.41 -20.74
C VAL A 334 11.98 0.12 -22.09
N GLN A 335 12.39 -1.13 -22.34
CA GLN A 335 13.05 -1.54 -23.59
C GLN A 335 12.16 -1.43 -24.83
N SER A 336 10.82 -1.42 -24.65
CA SER A 336 9.87 -1.24 -25.75
C SER A 336 10.06 0.06 -26.53
N GLY A 337 10.64 1.09 -25.89
CA GLY A 337 10.80 2.42 -26.45
C GLY A 337 9.47 3.17 -26.69
N LYS A 338 8.33 2.61 -26.28
CA LYS A 338 7.00 3.19 -26.46
C LYS A 338 6.66 4.21 -25.37
N GLY A 339 5.61 5.00 -25.59
CA GLY A 339 4.92 5.67 -24.50
C GLY A 339 4.19 4.62 -23.67
N PHE A 340 4.23 4.74 -22.34
CA PHE A 340 3.51 3.83 -21.47
C PHE A 340 3.02 4.54 -20.21
N PHE A 341 2.04 3.94 -19.57
CA PHE A 341 1.52 4.30 -18.26
C PHE A 341 1.14 3.02 -17.51
N ILE A 342 1.58 2.90 -16.25
CA ILE A 342 1.26 1.75 -15.41
C ILE A 342 0.16 2.16 -14.44
N GLY A 343 -1.04 1.62 -14.66
CA GLY A 343 -2.13 1.70 -13.70
C GLY A 343 -1.93 0.73 -12.55
N ASP A 344 -2.68 0.95 -11.47
CA ASP A 344 -2.71 0.11 -10.28
C ASP A 344 -4.12 0.17 -9.71
N VAL A 345 -4.80 -0.97 -9.68
CA VAL A 345 -6.16 -1.11 -9.13
C VAL A 345 -6.27 -2.46 -8.43
N THR A 346 -7.01 -2.49 -7.32
CA THR A 346 -7.31 -3.74 -6.62
C THR A 346 -8.81 -3.97 -6.57
N VAL A 347 -9.25 -5.19 -6.87
CA VAL A 347 -10.63 -5.66 -6.75
C VAL A 347 -10.69 -6.88 -5.83
N PRO A 348 -11.87 -7.25 -5.29
CA PRO A 348 -12.03 -8.56 -4.67
C PRO A 348 -11.55 -9.67 -5.62
N ARG A 349 -10.89 -10.72 -5.10
CA ARG A 349 -10.25 -11.76 -5.93
C ARG A 349 -11.22 -12.45 -6.88
N ASP A 350 -12.46 -12.63 -6.45
CA ASP A 350 -13.57 -13.20 -7.23
C ASP A 350 -14.13 -12.24 -8.30
N ARG A 351 -13.53 -11.06 -8.48
CA ARG A 351 -13.84 -10.05 -9.50
C ARG A 351 -12.70 -9.80 -10.50
N ILE A 352 -11.58 -10.51 -10.37
CA ILE A 352 -10.45 -10.40 -11.32
C ILE A 352 -10.89 -10.64 -12.77
N PRO A 353 -11.73 -11.65 -13.10
CA PRO A 353 -12.19 -11.86 -14.48
C PRO A 353 -12.95 -10.67 -15.05
N GLU A 354 -13.91 -10.13 -14.30
CA GLU A 354 -14.71 -8.97 -14.70
C GLU A 354 -13.82 -7.74 -14.89
N MET A 355 -12.83 -7.55 -14.02
CA MET A 355 -11.87 -6.46 -14.13
C MET A 355 -10.98 -6.60 -15.38
N GLN A 356 -10.47 -7.80 -15.65
CA GLN A 356 -9.71 -8.09 -16.87
C GLN A 356 -10.54 -7.85 -18.13
N GLU A 357 -11.79 -8.33 -18.16
CA GLU A 357 -12.72 -8.07 -19.26
C GLU A 357 -12.95 -6.56 -19.46
N ALA A 358 -13.13 -5.80 -18.38
CA ALA A 358 -13.29 -4.35 -18.44
C ALA A 358 -12.04 -3.65 -19.01
N ILE A 359 -10.83 -4.03 -18.56
CA ILE A 359 -9.57 -3.48 -19.09
C ILE A 359 -9.44 -3.75 -20.59
N GLN A 360 -9.70 -4.97 -21.04
CA GLN A 360 -9.57 -5.31 -22.45
C GLN A 360 -10.66 -4.66 -23.31
N ALA A 361 -11.87 -4.50 -22.80
CA ALA A 361 -12.93 -3.73 -23.45
C ALA A 361 -12.54 -2.25 -23.59
N THR A 362 -11.91 -1.67 -22.56
CA THR A 362 -11.33 -0.32 -22.61
C THR A 362 -10.24 -0.20 -23.67
N ALA A 363 -9.28 -1.13 -23.70
CA ALA A 363 -8.24 -1.17 -24.73
C ALA A 363 -8.83 -1.20 -26.15
N ALA A 364 -9.87 -2.02 -26.38
CA ALA A 364 -10.53 -2.12 -27.68
C ALA A 364 -11.27 -0.84 -28.10
N ARG A 365 -11.86 -0.11 -27.14
CA ARG A 365 -12.58 1.15 -27.38
C ARG A 365 -11.64 2.29 -27.77
N HIS A 366 -10.43 2.33 -27.21
CA HIS A 366 -9.43 3.39 -27.41
C HIS A 366 -8.30 3.00 -28.38
N ARG A 367 -8.52 2.00 -29.24
CA ARG A 367 -7.51 1.46 -30.19
C ARG A 367 -7.03 2.43 -31.28
N ASP A 368 -7.64 3.61 -31.38
CA ASP A 368 -7.23 4.70 -32.28
C ASP A 368 -6.18 5.62 -31.63
N GLY A 369 -6.12 5.66 -30.29
CA GLY A 369 -5.10 6.37 -29.52
C GLY A 369 -4.06 5.46 -28.85
N LEU A 370 -4.42 4.21 -28.56
CA LEU A 370 -3.59 3.26 -27.81
C LEU A 370 -3.10 2.09 -28.68
N LEU A 371 -1.95 1.53 -28.33
CA LEU A 371 -1.41 0.33 -28.97
C LEU A 371 -2.05 -0.95 -28.40
N PHE A 372 -1.98 -1.12 -27.08
CA PHE A 372 -2.59 -2.22 -26.33
C PHE A 372 -2.49 -1.93 -24.82
N ILE A 373 -3.18 -2.73 -24.00
CA ILE A 373 -3.03 -2.73 -22.54
C ILE A 373 -2.62 -4.14 -22.12
N ALA A 374 -1.44 -4.28 -21.52
CA ALA A 374 -0.95 -5.52 -20.94
C ALA A 374 -1.25 -5.53 -19.44
N VAL A 375 -1.63 -6.69 -18.90
CA VAL A 375 -1.97 -6.82 -17.48
C VAL A 375 -1.06 -7.87 -16.84
N CYS A 376 -0.30 -7.43 -15.84
CA CYS A 376 0.26 -8.30 -14.82
C CYS A 376 -0.38 -7.96 -13.47
N GLY A 377 -0.20 -8.81 -12.45
CA GLY A 377 -0.75 -8.50 -11.14
C GLY A 377 -0.50 -9.55 -10.09
N HIS A 378 -0.65 -9.13 -8.84
CA HIS A 378 -0.71 -9.98 -7.66
C HIS A 378 -2.13 -10.55 -7.54
N ALA A 379 -2.45 -11.55 -8.38
CA ALA A 379 -3.77 -12.17 -8.45
C ALA A 379 -4.20 -12.76 -7.09
N GLY A 380 -3.21 -13.18 -6.30
CA GLY A 380 -3.39 -13.61 -4.92
C GLY A 380 -4.06 -12.57 -4.03
N ASP A 381 -3.94 -11.28 -4.32
CA ASP A 381 -4.53 -10.18 -3.53
C ASP A 381 -5.59 -9.38 -4.29
N GLY A 382 -5.89 -9.78 -5.54
CA GLY A 382 -6.83 -9.07 -6.41
C GLY A 382 -6.27 -7.78 -7.01
N ASP A 383 -4.95 -7.62 -6.95
CA ASP A 383 -4.23 -6.42 -7.35
C ASP A 383 -3.69 -6.56 -8.79
N LEU A 384 -4.04 -5.63 -9.67
CA LEU A 384 -3.79 -5.67 -11.10
C LEU A 384 -3.09 -4.39 -11.57
N HIS A 385 -2.09 -4.55 -12.42
CA HIS A 385 -1.28 -3.47 -13.00
C HIS A 385 -1.51 -3.36 -14.52
N PRO A 386 -2.61 -2.74 -14.97
CA PRO A 386 -2.83 -2.49 -16.39
C PRO A 386 -1.80 -1.49 -16.93
N THR A 387 -0.86 -1.99 -17.72
CA THR A 387 0.15 -1.19 -18.41
C THR A 387 -0.34 -0.82 -19.80
N THR A 388 -0.70 0.45 -19.98
CA THR A 388 -1.19 0.99 -21.25
C THR A 388 -0.02 1.46 -22.10
N PHE A 389 0.08 0.95 -23.33
CA PHE A 389 1.10 1.35 -24.30
C PHE A 389 0.51 2.23 -25.40
N TYR A 390 1.24 3.26 -25.81
CA TYR A 390 0.83 4.20 -26.85
C TYR A 390 2.02 4.66 -27.70
N ASP A 391 1.71 5.16 -28.90
CA ASP A 391 2.69 5.85 -29.74
C ASP A 391 2.79 7.32 -29.31
N ARG A 392 4.00 7.79 -28.99
CA ARG A 392 4.24 9.16 -28.53
C ARG A 392 3.94 10.21 -29.61
N ASP A 393 4.00 9.81 -30.88
CA ASP A 393 3.71 10.68 -32.02
C ASP A 393 2.23 10.69 -32.41
N ASN A 394 1.39 9.84 -31.80
CA ASN A 394 -0.04 9.82 -32.05
C ASN A 394 -0.73 10.98 -31.31
N PRO A 395 -1.37 11.93 -32.02
CA PRO A 395 -2.02 13.09 -31.40
C PRO A 395 -3.23 12.73 -30.51
N LEU A 396 -3.79 11.52 -30.66
CA LEU A 396 -4.91 11.02 -29.84
C LEU A 396 -4.45 10.33 -28.56
N ALA A 397 -3.16 9.98 -28.44
CA ALA A 397 -2.66 9.11 -27.38
C ALA A 397 -2.94 9.65 -25.98
N ALA A 398 -2.68 10.95 -25.75
CA ALA A 398 -2.87 11.55 -24.43
C ALA A 398 -4.34 11.51 -23.97
N SER A 399 -5.27 11.90 -24.84
CA SER A 399 -6.71 11.89 -24.52
C SER A 399 -7.26 10.46 -24.37
N ALA A 400 -6.77 9.53 -25.19
CA ALA A 400 -7.17 8.13 -25.13
C ALA A 400 -6.65 7.45 -23.84
N LEU A 401 -5.41 7.74 -23.47
CA LEU A 401 -4.80 7.26 -22.22
C LEU A 401 -5.58 7.78 -21.01
N GLU A 402 -5.87 9.08 -20.97
CA GLU A 402 -6.64 9.67 -19.88
C GLU A 402 -8.04 9.06 -19.75
N ALA A 403 -8.75 8.90 -20.88
CA ALA A 403 -10.07 8.29 -20.89
C ALA A 403 -10.01 6.81 -20.47
N ALA A 404 -9.05 6.04 -20.98
CA ALA A 404 -8.86 4.64 -20.61
C ALA A 404 -8.56 4.47 -19.12
N ASN A 405 -7.65 5.27 -18.56
CA ASN A 405 -7.33 5.21 -17.13
C ASN A 405 -8.57 5.52 -16.26
N ASN A 406 -9.35 6.53 -16.64
CA ASN A 406 -10.58 6.89 -15.94
C ASN A 406 -11.59 5.74 -15.92
N GLU A 407 -11.79 5.06 -17.05
CA GLU A 407 -12.73 3.95 -17.19
C GLU A 407 -12.27 2.69 -16.45
N ILE A 408 -10.96 2.40 -16.44
CA ILE A 408 -10.37 1.30 -15.67
C ILE A 408 -10.60 1.53 -14.17
N ILE A 409 -10.33 2.74 -13.68
CA ILE A 409 -10.55 3.08 -12.27
C ILE A 409 -12.03 3.06 -11.90
N GLU A 410 -12.91 3.53 -12.78
CA GLU A 410 -14.37 3.42 -12.58
C GLU A 410 -14.83 1.97 -12.49
N ALA A 411 -14.35 1.11 -13.40
CA ALA A 411 -14.66 -0.32 -13.37
C ALA A 411 -14.20 -0.98 -12.07
N ALA A 412 -12.98 -0.67 -11.60
CA ALA A 412 -12.48 -1.18 -10.32
C ALA A 412 -13.40 -0.78 -9.15
N MET A 413 -13.85 0.48 -9.12
CA MET A 413 -14.77 0.95 -8.09
C MET A 413 -16.15 0.30 -8.16
N GLU A 414 -16.71 0.11 -9.36
CA GLU A 414 -17.99 -0.58 -9.57
C GLU A 414 -17.95 -2.05 -9.13
N LEU A 415 -16.77 -2.68 -9.22
CA LEU A 415 -16.51 -4.04 -8.77
C LEU A 415 -16.23 -4.16 -7.26
N GLY A 416 -16.37 -3.06 -6.50
CA GLY A 416 -16.11 -3.04 -5.05
C GLY A 416 -14.62 -2.98 -4.70
N GLY A 417 -13.79 -2.55 -5.65
CA GLY A 417 -12.35 -2.37 -5.51
C GLY A 417 -11.93 -1.02 -4.93
N THR A 418 -10.64 -0.71 -5.09
CA THR A 418 -10.01 0.56 -4.72
C THR A 418 -9.14 1.09 -5.87
N ILE A 419 -8.82 2.38 -5.81
CA ILE A 419 -8.11 3.11 -6.85
C ILE A 419 -6.60 2.82 -6.89
N THR A 420 -6.04 2.18 -5.86
CA THR A 420 -4.63 1.77 -5.78
C THR A 420 -4.44 0.66 -4.75
N GLY A 421 -3.70 -0.39 -5.13
CA GLY A 421 -3.32 -1.48 -4.24
C GLY A 421 -2.01 -1.23 -3.50
N GLU A 422 -1.00 -0.67 -4.19
CA GLU A 422 0.36 -0.58 -3.64
C GLU A 422 1.22 0.61 -4.11
N HIS A 423 0.83 1.33 -5.17
CA HIS A 423 1.65 2.45 -5.69
C HIS A 423 1.39 3.80 -4.99
N GLY A 424 0.36 3.88 -4.16
CA GLY A 424 -0.08 5.12 -3.54
C GLY A 424 -0.93 5.99 -4.46
N VAL A 425 -1.45 7.07 -3.88
CA VAL A 425 -2.27 8.07 -4.57
C VAL A 425 -1.38 9.05 -5.32
N GLY A 426 -0.31 9.53 -4.69
CA GLY A 426 0.64 10.49 -5.26
C GLY A 426 -0.04 11.72 -5.82
N THR A 427 0.43 12.21 -6.96
CA THR A 427 -0.31 13.21 -7.76
C THR A 427 -1.24 12.59 -8.78
N GLU A 428 -0.92 11.37 -9.22
CA GLU A 428 -1.59 10.71 -10.33
C GLU A 428 -3.06 10.43 -10.01
N LYS A 429 -3.35 9.96 -8.79
CA LYS A 429 -4.70 9.50 -8.43
C LYS A 429 -5.53 10.47 -7.61
N ILE A 430 -5.01 11.66 -7.30
CA ILE A 430 -5.72 12.67 -6.48
C ILE A 430 -7.13 12.94 -7.00
N ARG A 431 -7.29 13.04 -8.32
CA ARG A 431 -8.58 13.31 -8.97
C ARG A 431 -9.61 12.20 -8.77
N PHE A 432 -9.18 10.99 -8.42
CA PHE A 432 -10.04 9.83 -8.18
C PHE A 432 -10.38 9.64 -6.70
N MET A 433 -9.73 10.37 -5.79
CA MET A 433 -10.06 10.33 -4.36
C MET A 433 -11.53 10.66 -4.10
N THR A 434 -12.13 11.57 -4.88
CA THR A 434 -13.56 11.91 -4.77
C THR A 434 -14.51 10.87 -5.40
N LYS A 435 -13.97 9.91 -6.16
CA LYS A 435 -14.71 8.72 -6.61
C LYS A 435 -14.69 7.63 -5.54
N ARG A 436 -13.56 7.50 -4.81
CA ARG A 436 -13.36 6.51 -3.74
C ARG A 436 -13.97 6.93 -2.41
N PHE A 437 -13.93 8.22 -2.10
CA PHE A 437 -14.28 8.78 -0.80
C PHE A 437 -15.35 9.86 -0.90
N SER A 438 -16.27 9.84 0.05
CA SER A 438 -17.26 10.91 0.26
C SER A 438 -16.58 12.19 0.78
N PRO A 439 -17.26 13.35 0.70
CA PRO A 439 -16.75 14.58 1.28
C PRO A 439 -16.44 14.50 2.79
N LEU A 440 -17.20 13.69 3.55
CA LEU A 440 -16.94 13.46 4.98
C LEU A 440 -15.64 12.67 5.19
N GLU A 441 -15.42 11.62 4.41
CA GLU A 441 -14.21 10.79 4.49
C GLU A 441 -12.95 11.58 4.12
N ILE A 442 -13.04 12.43 3.07
CA ILE A 442 -11.95 13.35 2.69
C ILE A 442 -11.69 14.36 3.81
N ALA A 443 -12.75 14.94 4.42
CA ALA A 443 -12.60 15.90 5.51
C ALA A 443 -11.91 15.28 6.75
N ALA A 444 -12.24 14.02 7.08
CA ALA A 444 -11.59 13.30 8.18
C ALA A 444 -10.09 13.05 7.88
N GLN A 445 -9.76 12.59 6.66
CA GLN A 445 -8.37 12.44 6.21
C GLN A 445 -7.61 13.78 6.25
N ARG A 446 -8.26 14.87 5.83
CA ARG A 446 -7.67 16.21 5.88
C ARG A 446 -7.43 16.67 7.32
N SER A 447 -8.35 16.38 8.24
CA SER A 447 -8.16 16.66 9.66
C SER A 447 -6.92 15.97 10.24
N ILE A 448 -6.61 14.75 9.80
CA ILE A 448 -5.34 14.08 10.15
C ILE A 448 -4.16 14.92 9.63
N LYS A 449 -4.13 15.23 8.33
CA LYS A 449 -3.06 16.05 7.74
C LYS A 449 -2.86 17.37 8.47
N GLU A 450 -3.93 18.07 8.82
CA GLU A 450 -3.88 19.39 9.48
C GLU A 450 -3.46 19.32 10.95
N VAL A 451 -3.57 18.17 11.60
CA VAL A 451 -3.02 17.96 12.95
C VAL A 451 -1.51 17.76 12.88
N PHE A 452 -1.04 16.90 11.98
CA PHE A 452 0.39 16.58 11.83
C PHE A 452 1.16 17.73 11.16
N ASP A 453 0.57 18.38 10.16
CA ASP A 453 1.18 19.46 9.39
C ASP A 453 0.22 20.66 9.22
N PRO A 454 0.01 21.46 10.28
CA PRO A 454 -0.93 22.59 10.23
C PRO A 454 -0.58 23.67 9.20
N ALA A 455 0.70 23.78 8.84
CA ALA A 455 1.21 24.77 7.89
C ALA A 455 1.22 24.24 6.44
N GLY A 456 0.95 22.95 6.23
CA GLY A 456 0.95 22.33 4.89
C GLY A 456 2.32 22.34 4.21
N LEU A 457 3.41 22.23 4.99
CA LEU A 457 4.78 22.32 4.48
C LEU A 457 5.35 20.97 4.04
N LEU A 458 4.84 19.86 4.55
CA LEU A 458 5.43 18.54 4.32
C LEU A 458 4.75 17.80 3.17
N ASN A 459 5.55 17.52 2.13
CA ASN A 459 5.19 16.94 0.85
C ASN A 459 3.87 17.51 0.26
N PRO A 460 3.77 18.82 0.01
CA PRO A 460 2.51 19.43 -0.38
C PRO A 460 2.07 19.04 -1.80
N GLY A 461 0.77 18.84 -1.98
CA GLY A 461 0.17 18.58 -3.29
C GLY A 461 0.21 17.12 -3.74
N VAL A 462 0.48 16.17 -2.83
CA VAL A 462 0.24 14.74 -3.05
C VAL A 462 -0.92 14.24 -2.19
N MET A 463 -1.50 13.10 -2.56
CA MET A 463 -2.51 12.31 -1.86
C MET A 463 -3.90 12.93 -1.67
N LEU A 464 -4.02 14.13 -1.10
CA LEU A 464 -5.32 14.74 -0.83
C LEU A 464 -5.73 15.72 -1.95
N PRO A 465 -7.00 15.69 -2.39
CA PRO A 465 -7.51 16.69 -3.34
C PRO A 465 -7.62 18.07 -2.71
N ASP A 466 -7.79 19.07 -3.57
CA ASP A 466 -8.15 20.43 -3.14
C ASP A 466 -9.43 20.41 -2.28
N ARG A 467 -9.48 21.31 -1.29
CA ARG A 467 -10.63 21.39 -0.39
C ARG A 467 -11.89 21.74 -1.17
N SER A 468 -12.95 20.96 -0.99
CA SER A 468 -14.25 21.21 -1.60
C SER A 468 -15.22 21.88 -0.62
N ALA A 469 -16.19 22.65 -1.14
CA ALA A 469 -17.25 23.25 -0.31
C ALA A 469 -18.21 22.23 0.31
N GLY A 470 -18.16 20.97 -0.14
CA GLY A 470 -18.98 19.88 0.40
C GLY A 470 -18.37 19.17 1.61
N GLU A 471 -17.11 19.46 1.96
CA GLU A 471 -16.46 18.89 3.14
C GLU A 471 -17.11 19.45 4.42
N PRO A 472 -17.67 18.60 5.31
CA PRO A 472 -18.29 19.06 6.55
C PRO A 472 -17.24 19.44 7.61
N ASP A 473 -17.68 20.10 8.68
CA ASP A 473 -16.83 20.36 9.84
C ASP A 473 -16.50 19.04 10.56
N THR A 474 -15.21 18.73 10.62
CA THR A 474 -14.64 17.57 11.31
C THR A 474 -13.67 18.00 12.43
N SER A 475 -13.81 19.24 12.93
CA SER A 475 -12.95 19.80 13.98
C SER A 475 -12.88 18.95 15.25
N GLY A 476 -13.99 18.32 15.65
CA GLY A 476 -14.01 17.35 16.75
C GLY A 476 -13.09 16.16 16.48
N PHE A 477 -13.15 15.59 15.27
CA PHE A 477 -12.27 14.49 14.85
C PHE A 477 -10.80 14.94 14.87
N GLY A 478 -10.49 16.11 14.32
CA GLY A 478 -9.14 16.69 14.40
C GLY A 478 -8.67 16.93 15.84
N ALA A 479 -9.54 17.33 16.76
CA ALA A 479 -9.21 17.48 18.18
C ALA A 479 -8.86 16.12 18.82
N ALA A 480 -9.59 15.06 18.50
CA ALA A 480 -9.27 13.71 18.96
C ALA A 480 -7.95 13.20 18.39
N VAL A 481 -7.66 13.44 17.10
CA VAL A 481 -6.36 13.08 16.50
C VAL A 481 -5.23 13.84 17.21
N ARG A 482 -5.42 15.14 17.50
CA ARG A 482 -4.43 15.96 18.22
C ARG A 482 -4.17 15.45 19.63
N ALA A 483 -5.23 15.11 20.36
CA ALA A 483 -5.11 14.56 21.71
C ALA A 483 -4.45 13.17 21.70
N ALA A 484 -4.73 12.34 20.69
CA ALA A 484 -4.03 11.07 20.52
C ALA A 484 -2.53 11.29 20.25
N LEU A 485 -2.20 12.21 19.34
CA LEU A 485 -0.81 12.54 18.98
C LEU A 485 -0.01 13.11 20.16
N SER A 486 -0.64 13.90 21.05
CA SER A 486 0.03 14.44 22.23
C SER A 486 0.03 13.49 23.44
N GLY A 487 -0.65 12.35 23.35
CA GLY A 487 -0.82 11.42 24.48
C GLY A 487 -1.83 11.88 25.53
N ASP A 488 -2.65 12.90 25.21
CA ASP A 488 -3.66 13.50 26.10
C ASP A 488 -5.08 13.00 25.81
N LEU A 489 -5.24 11.95 25.01
CA LEU A 489 -6.57 11.45 24.65
C LEU A 489 -7.32 10.93 25.88
N THR A 490 -8.33 11.68 26.31
CA THR A 490 -9.22 11.28 27.40
C THR A 490 -10.35 10.42 26.87
N VAL A 491 -10.47 9.21 27.41
CA VAL A 491 -11.58 8.30 27.11
C VAL A 491 -12.84 8.80 27.83
N ASP A 492 -13.89 9.07 27.07
CA ASP A 492 -15.23 9.27 27.61
C ASP A 492 -15.87 7.88 27.86
N PRO A 493 -16.12 7.48 29.12
CA PRO A 493 -16.72 6.18 29.42
C PRO A 493 -18.16 6.04 28.89
N ASP A 494 -18.84 7.15 28.59
CA ASP A 494 -20.21 7.18 28.09
C ASP A 494 -20.26 7.27 26.54
N ALA A 495 -19.11 7.36 25.87
CA ALA A 495 -19.06 7.41 24.42
C ALA A 495 -19.57 6.09 23.79
N PRO A 496 -20.49 6.15 22.81
CA PRO A 496 -20.99 4.96 22.15
C PRO A 496 -19.87 4.29 21.33
N LEU A 497 -19.68 2.99 21.55
CA LEU A 497 -18.72 2.17 20.78
C LEU A 497 -19.34 1.70 19.45
N THR A 498 -20.65 1.51 19.43
CA THR A 498 -21.44 1.11 18.26
C THR A 498 -22.68 1.99 18.13
N ILE A 499 -23.31 2.01 16.94
CA ILE A 499 -24.60 2.68 16.75
C ILE A 499 -25.81 1.82 17.13
N GLY A 500 -25.60 0.54 17.43
CA GLY A 500 -26.64 -0.42 17.77
C GLY A 500 -27.39 -0.98 16.55
N GLY A 501 -27.83 -2.22 16.68
CA GLY A 501 -28.79 -2.86 15.77
C GLY A 501 -28.21 -3.59 14.55
N ASN A 502 -26.90 -3.52 14.29
CA ASN A 502 -26.29 -4.26 13.18
C ASN A 502 -25.62 -5.55 13.68
N THR A 503 -26.27 -6.69 13.41
CA THR A 503 -25.78 -8.02 13.80
C THR A 503 -25.50 -8.92 12.59
N ASP A 504 -25.48 -8.35 11.39
CA ASP A 504 -25.33 -9.10 10.15
C ASP A 504 -23.94 -9.76 10.07
N ILE A 505 -23.86 -10.97 9.50
CA ILE A 505 -22.61 -11.71 9.33
C ILE A 505 -22.62 -12.32 7.94
N SER A 506 -21.59 -12.02 7.14
CA SER A 506 -21.44 -12.53 5.77
C SER A 506 -19.98 -12.79 5.45
N ALA A 507 -19.66 -13.97 4.92
CA ALA A 507 -18.34 -14.28 4.39
C ALA A 507 -18.35 -14.34 2.86
N ASN A 508 -17.41 -13.66 2.22
CA ASN A 508 -17.07 -13.87 0.82
C ASN A 508 -15.90 -14.88 0.76
N LEU A 509 -16.21 -16.15 0.48
CA LEU A 509 -15.22 -17.21 0.40
C LEU A 509 -14.31 -17.10 -0.84
N GLY A 510 -14.76 -16.47 -1.92
CA GLY A 510 -13.95 -16.24 -3.12
C GLY A 510 -12.88 -15.18 -2.91
N ASN A 511 -13.16 -14.21 -2.03
CA ASN A 511 -12.20 -13.19 -1.63
C ASN A 511 -11.45 -13.53 -0.34
N LEU A 512 -11.97 -14.43 0.49
CA LEU A 512 -11.56 -14.68 1.88
C LEU A 512 -11.71 -13.45 2.78
N SER A 513 -12.87 -12.80 2.73
CA SER A 513 -13.25 -11.71 3.63
C SER A 513 -14.50 -12.06 4.44
N LEU A 514 -14.61 -11.46 5.62
CA LEU A 514 -15.78 -11.48 6.49
C LEU A 514 -16.25 -10.06 6.73
N THR A 515 -17.50 -9.76 6.39
CA THR A 515 -18.17 -8.52 6.79
C THR A 515 -19.12 -8.83 7.95
N VAL A 516 -18.99 -8.06 9.03
CA VAL A 516 -19.73 -8.28 10.28
C VAL A 516 -20.23 -6.97 10.88
N GLY A 517 -21.49 -6.96 11.31
CA GLY A 517 -22.09 -5.86 12.04
C GLY A 517 -21.43 -5.68 13.41
N ALA A 518 -21.24 -4.43 13.84
CA ALA A 518 -20.51 -4.12 15.06
C ALA A 518 -21.20 -4.67 16.34
N ASP A 519 -22.51 -4.95 16.31
CA ASP A 519 -23.25 -5.51 17.44
C ASP A 519 -23.36 -7.05 17.41
N ALA A 520 -22.83 -7.71 16.36
CA ALA A 520 -22.72 -9.16 16.37
C ALA A 520 -21.81 -9.61 17.53
N THR A 521 -22.18 -10.69 18.22
CA THR A 521 -21.40 -11.20 19.36
C THR A 521 -20.28 -12.10 18.88
N ILE A 522 -19.19 -12.17 19.64
CA ILE A 522 -18.10 -13.13 19.36
C ILE A 522 -18.65 -14.56 19.24
N GLU A 523 -19.62 -14.94 20.07
CA GLU A 523 -20.28 -16.24 19.99
C GLU A 523 -21.02 -16.46 18.66
N SER A 524 -21.83 -15.49 18.19
CA SER A 524 -22.54 -15.64 16.92
C SER A 524 -21.60 -15.68 15.73
N VAL A 525 -20.52 -14.91 15.76
CA VAL A 525 -19.50 -14.88 14.71
C VAL A 525 -18.73 -16.19 14.67
N ASN A 526 -18.27 -16.72 15.81
CA ASN A 526 -17.58 -18.02 15.83
C ASN A 526 -18.47 -19.16 15.31
N ARG A 527 -19.77 -19.16 15.66
CA ARG A 527 -20.72 -20.14 15.13
C ARG A 527 -20.82 -20.06 13.60
N TYR A 528 -20.95 -18.86 13.05
CA TYR A 528 -20.99 -18.64 11.61
C TYR A 528 -19.69 -19.11 10.93
N LEU A 529 -18.53 -18.76 11.50
CA LEU A 529 -17.22 -19.17 10.99
C LEU A 529 -17.07 -20.70 10.98
N ASP A 530 -17.53 -21.40 12.03
CA ASP A 530 -17.53 -22.85 12.12
C ASP A 530 -18.42 -23.51 11.06
N GLU A 531 -19.64 -23.00 10.88
CA GLU A 531 -20.59 -23.48 9.86
C GLU A 531 -20.01 -23.37 8.44
N HIS A 532 -19.21 -22.34 8.18
CA HIS A 532 -18.58 -22.09 6.88
C HIS A 532 -17.15 -22.62 6.77
N ARG A 533 -16.65 -23.32 7.79
CA ARG A 533 -15.29 -23.90 7.84
C ARG A 533 -14.19 -22.88 7.58
N VAL A 534 -14.33 -21.68 8.13
CA VAL A 534 -13.35 -20.59 8.04
C VAL A 534 -12.96 -20.11 9.44
N SER A 535 -11.89 -19.32 9.53
CA SER A 535 -11.40 -18.69 10.75
C SER A 535 -11.05 -17.23 10.50
N CYS A 536 -11.18 -16.39 11.52
CA CYS A 536 -10.81 -14.99 11.49
C CYS A 536 -9.86 -14.72 12.65
N ALA A 537 -8.60 -14.34 12.37
CA ALA A 537 -7.61 -14.11 13.41
C ALA A 537 -8.01 -12.99 14.39
N ALA A 538 -8.77 -12.00 13.92
CA ALA A 538 -9.28 -10.91 14.75
C ALA A 538 -10.28 -11.39 15.82
N VAL A 539 -11.01 -12.47 15.56
CA VAL A 539 -12.10 -12.93 16.42
C VAL A 539 -11.55 -14.01 17.37
N PRO A 540 -11.51 -13.76 18.69
CA PRO A 540 -11.02 -14.76 19.64
C PRO A 540 -11.99 -15.95 19.72
N ALA A 541 -11.45 -17.14 19.95
CA ALA A 541 -12.24 -18.36 20.09
C ALA A 541 -13.19 -18.34 21.31
N THR A 542 -12.88 -17.50 22.31
CA THR A 542 -13.70 -17.29 23.51
C THR A 542 -13.93 -15.79 23.72
N GLY A 543 -15.12 -15.42 24.17
CA GLY A 543 -15.50 -14.01 24.36
C GLY A 543 -16.97 -13.80 24.68
N GLY A 544 -17.79 -14.85 24.51
CA GLY A 544 -19.20 -14.86 24.91
C GLY A 544 -19.99 -13.77 24.18
N GLN A 545 -20.64 -12.92 24.97
CA GLN A 545 -21.59 -11.91 24.49
C GLN A 545 -20.94 -10.56 24.18
N ARG A 546 -19.61 -10.40 24.35
CA ARG A 546 -18.89 -9.19 23.91
C ARG A 546 -19.09 -9.04 22.39
N THR A 547 -19.45 -7.84 21.95
CA THR A 547 -19.68 -7.57 20.53
C THR A 547 -18.37 -7.39 19.78
N ILE A 548 -18.40 -7.51 18.45
CA ILE A 548 -17.22 -7.23 17.61
C ILE A 548 -16.82 -5.75 17.70
N GLY A 549 -17.77 -4.83 17.81
CA GLY A 549 -17.50 -3.41 18.03
C GLY A 549 -16.81 -3.14 19.36
N GLU A 550 -17.29 -3.76 20.45
CA GLU A 550 -16.62 -3.71 21.75
C GLU A 550 -15.21 -4.32 21.67
N LEU A 551 -15.05 -5.42 20.95
CA LEU A 551 -13.74 -6.05 20.71
C LEU A 551 -12.76 -5.06 20.09
N VAL A 552 -13.09 -4.48 18.94
CA VAL A 552 -12.21 -3.54 18.22
C VAL A 552 -11.93 -2.28 19.03
N ALA A 553 -12.97 -1.67 19.59
CA ALA A 553 -12.84 -0.38 20.27
C ALA A 553 -12.08 -0.45 21.61
N THR A 554 -11.91 -1.64 22.20
CA THR A 554 -11.29 -1.82 23.53
C THR A 554 -10.12 -2.81 23.56
N ALA A 555 -9.70 -3.35 22.40
CA ALA A 555 -8.63 -4.34 22.31
C ALA A 555 -7.31 -3.87 22.93
N THR A 556 -6.54 -4.80 23.48
CA THR A 556 -5.17 -4.56 24.01
C THR A 556 -4.30 -5.79 23.77
N GLY A 557 -2.97 -5.61 23.79
CA GLY A 557 -1.98 -6.68 23.58
C GLY A 557 -2.30 -7.53 22.34
N SER A 558 -2.19 -8.86 22.48
CA SER A 558 -2.38 -9.77 21.34
C SER A 558 -3.75 -9.71 20.66
N GLU A 559 -4.81 -9.24 21.34
CA GLU A 559 -6.11 -9.01 20.67
C GLU A 559 -5.99 -7.86 19.69
N ARG A 560 -5.34 -6.77 20.12
CA ARG A 560 -5.11 -5.58 19.30
C ARG A 560 -4.27 -5.92 18.08
N ASP A 561 -3.20 -6.69 18.24
CA ASP A 561 -2.30 -7.05 17.13
C ASP A 561 -3.02 -7.89 16.07
N ARG A 562 -3.84 -8.86 16.49
CA ARG A 562 -4.62 -9.68 15.56
C ARG A 562 -5.64 -8.83 14.79
N ILE A 563 -6.31 -7.89 15.45
CA ILE A 563 -7.24 -6.95 14.79
C ILE A 563 -6.48 -6.04 13.83
N ARG A 564 -5.34 -5.50 14.26
CA ARG A 564 -4.45 -4.65 13.47
C ARG A 564 -4.13 -5.34 12.14
N HIS A 565 -3.71 -6.60 12.15
CA HIS A 565 -3.33 -7.32 10.93
C HIS A 565 -4.50 -7.84 10.07
N ALA A 566 -5.68 -8.06 10.65
CA ALA A 566 -6.80 -8.68 9.94
C ALA A 566 -7.85 -7.69 9.43
N LEU A 567 -7.94 -6.48 9.99
CA LEU A 567 -8.95 -5.49 9.62
C LEU A 567 -8.67 -4.90 8.22
N LEU A 568 -9.64 -5.04 7.31
CA LEU A 568 -9.61 -4.57 5.93
C LEU A 568 -10.43 -3.28 5.74
N GLY A 569 -11.56 -3.16 6.45
CA GLY A 569 -12.49 -2.04 6.30
C GLY A 569 -13.35 -1.81 7.53
N ALA A 570 -13.87 -0.58 7.67
CA ALA A 570 -14.81 -0.21 8.72
C ALA A 570 -15.84 0.80 8.19
N ASP A 571 -17.12 0.49 8.41
CA ASP A 571 -18.20 1.47 8.35
C ASP A 571 -18.39 2.05 9.75
N VAL A 572 -18.39 3.38 9.85
CA VAL A 572 -18.33 4.11 11.12
C VAL A 572 -19.19 5.36 11.07
N THR A 573 -19.51 5.94 12.22
CA THR A 573 -19.81 7.37 12.32
C THR A 573 -18.55 8.14 12.67
N VAL A 574 -18.49 9.42 12.30
CA VAL A 574 -17.40 10.34 12.66
C VAL A 574 -17.87 11.28 13.76
N ILE A 575 -16.99 11.68 14.70
CA ILE A 575 -17.33 12.54 15.87
C ILE A 575 -18.31 13.65 15.54
N GLY A 576 -19.39 13.74 16.32
CA GLY A 576 -20.40 14.79 16.22
C GLY A 576 -21.39 14.62 15.06
N GLY A 577 -21.19 13.65 14.17
CA GLY A 577 -22.08 13.32 13.06
C GLY A 577 -22.80 11.98 13.26
N GLN A 578 -24.08 11.92 12.91
CA GLN A 578 -24.80 10.66 12.68
C GLN A 578 -24.59 10.12 11.26
N THR A 579 -23.78 10.81 10.46
CA THR A 579 -23.52 10.46 9.05
C THR A 579 -22.51 9.31 8.98
N PRO A 580 -22.85 8.20 8.31
CA PRO A 580 -21.91 7.11 8.09
C PRO A 580 -20.74 7.52 7.19
N ALA A 581 -19.58 6.93 7.44
CA ALA A 581 -18.37 6.99 6.63
C ALA A 581 -17.82 5.56 6.47
N ARG A 582 -17.11 5.30 5.37
CA ARG A 582 -16.44 4.05 5.07
C ARG A 582 -14.96 4.27 4.84
N PHE A 583 -14.13 3.56 5.60
CA PHE A 583 -12.67 3.55 5.41
C PHE A 583 -12.19 2.12 5.16
N GLY A 584 -11.48 1.90 4.04
CA GLY A 584 -11.18 0.55 3.54
C GLY A 584 -12.41 -0.15 2.94
N ALA A 585 -12.27 -1.43 2.63
CA ALA A 585 -13.30 -2.28 2.04
C ALA A 585 -12.92 -3.76 2.25
N GLU A 586 -13.46 -4.68 1.43
CA GLU A 586 -13.07 -6.08 1.42
C GLU A 586 -11.79 -6.35 0.61
N THR A 587 -11.22 -5.34 -0.06
CA THR A 587 -9.97 -5.47 -0.82
C THR A 587 -8.80 -5.83 0.11
N MET A 588 -7.95 -6.75 -0.33
CA MET A 588 -6.82 -7.25 0.47
C MET A 588 -5.66 -6.25 0.53
N LYS A 589 -5.48 -5.49 -0.54
CA LYS A 589 -4.59 -4.34 -0.62
C LYS A 589 -5.41 -3.07 -0.84
N ASP A 590 -5.12 -2.02 -0.08
CA ASP A 590 -5.71 -0.69 -0.24
C ASP A 590 -4.76 0.33 0.38
N VAL A 591 -4.18 1.17 -0.48
CA VAL A 591 -3.31 2.29 -0.08
C VAL A 591 -3.90 3.63 -0.52
N ALA A 592 -5.22 3.69 -0.75
CA ALA A 592 -5.90 4.92 -1.10
C ALA A 592 -6.05 5.82 0.14
N GLY A 593 -5.23 6.86 0.23
CA GLY A 593 -5.28 7.84 1.31
C GLY A 593 -4.79 7.27 2.65
N TYR A 594 -5.09 7.97 3.75
CA TYR A 594 -4.69 7.50 5.08
C TYR A 594 -5.50 6.28 5.53
N ASP A 595 -4.87 5.38 6.29
CA ASP A 595 -5.55 4.21 6.86
C ASP A 595 -6.41 4.58 8.09
N VAL A 596 -7.46 5.38 7.88
CA VAL A 596 -8.29 5.98 8.94
C VAL A 596 -8.99 4.94 9.82
N LYS A 597 -9.34 3.76 9.28
CA LYS A 597 -9.96 2.67 10.06
C LYS A 597 -9.12 2.26 11.26
N ARG A 598 -7.79 2.46 11.22
CA ARG A 598 -6.86 2.18 12.32
C ARG A 598 -7.13 3.04 13.55
N LEU A 599 -7.60 4.26 13.36
CA LEU A 599 -7.96 5.15 14.46
C LEU A 599 -9.12 4.62 15.31
N TYR A 600 -9.91 3.65 14.84
CA TYR A 600 -11.01 3.07 15.63
C TYR A 600 -10.57 1.87 16.49
N ILE A 601 -9.35 1.36 16.30
CA ILE A 601 -8.77 0.29 17.12
C ILE A 601 -8.40 0.87 18.48
N SER A 602 -8.88 0.27 19.57
CA SER A 602 -8.58 0.66 20.95
C SER A 602 -8.94 2.12 21.29
N ALA A 603 -9.79 2.76 20.49
CA ALA A 603 -10.10 4.19 20.59
C ALA A 603 -11.29 4.52 21.47
N ARG A 604 -12.06 3.52 21.90
CA ARG A 604 -13.16 3.67 22.87
C ARG A 604 -14.14 4.79 22.50
N GLY A 605 -14.55 4.86 21.23
CA GLY A 605 -15.51 5.85 20.73
C GLY A 605 -14.92 7.23 20.44
N ALA A 606 -13.62 7.44 20.66
CA ALA A 606 -12.98 8.74 20.52
C ALA A 606 -13.07 9.37 19.13
N PHE A 607 -13.32 8.58 18.07
CA PHE A 607 -13.47 9.08 16.69
C PHE A 607 -14.89 8.95 16.14
N GLY A 608 -15.82 8.41 16.94
CA GLY A 608 -17.16 7.99 16.54
C GLY A 608 -17.39 6.50 16.80
N ALA A 609 -18.52 5.98 16.32
CA ALA A 609 -19.00 4.65 16.66
C ALA A 609 -18.91 3.68 15.46
N LEU A 610 -18.65 2.41 15.74
CA LEU A 610 -18.57 1.34 14.74
C LEU A 610 -19.96 0.90 14.26
N ILE A 611 -20.09 0.62 12.97
CA ILE A 611 -21.33 0.14 12.32
C ILE A 611 -21.14 -1.27 11.78
N SER A 612 -20.10 -1.47 10.97
CA SER A 612 -19.72 -2.77 10.40
C SER A 612 -18.21 -2.82 10.20
N LEU A 613 -17.65 -4.02 10.14
CA LEU A 613 -16.22 -4.26 10.01
C LEU A 613 -15.98 -5.36 8.98
N ALA A 614 -14.94 -5.19 8.15
CA ALA A 614 -14.48 -6.18 7.20
C ALA A 614 -13.12 -6.75 7.65
N PHE A 615 -12.99 -8.07 7.69
CA PHE A 615 -11.77 -8.77 8.13
C PHE A 615 -11.30 -9.80 7.10
N LYS A 616 -9.99 -10.01 7.02
CA LYS A 616 -9.39 -11.18 6.34
C LYS A 616 -9.73 -12.45 7.10
N ILE A 617 -10.11 -13.50 6.37
CA ILE A 617 -10.36 -14.84 6.91
C ILE A 617 -9.47 -15.89 6.22
N SER A 618 -9.46 -17.10 6.76
CA SER A 618 -8.75 -18.24 6.19
C SER A 618 -9.59 -19.50 6.30
N VAL A 619 -9.49 -20.39 5.31
CA VAL A 619 -10.18 -21.69 5.34
C VAL A 619 -9.55 -22.59 6.40
N LYS A 620 -10.36 -23.33 7.15
CA LYS A 620 -9.90 -24.34 8.10
C LYS A 620 -9.47 -25.59 7.34
N GLY A 621 -8.17 -25.90 7.40
CA GLY A 621 -7.57 -27.13 6.87
C GLY A 621 -8.12 -28.40 7.50
#